data_AF-A8UWJ1-F1
#
_entry.id   AF-A8UWJ1-F1
#
_cell.length_a   1.000
_cell.length_b   1.000
_cell.length_c   1.000
_cell.angle_alpha   90.00
_cell.angle_beta   90.00
_cell.angle_gamma   90.00
#
_symmetry.space_group_name_H-M   'P 1'
#
loop_
_entity.id
_entity.type
_entity.pdbx_description
1 polymer ?
#
loop_
_entity_poly.entity_id
_entity_poly.type
_entity_poly.pdbx_seq_one_letter_code
_entity_poly.pdbx_strand_id
1 'polypeptide(L)'
;MLKFNWDGVKSDTEITIREMLYDDPRDVLAKHEEEELKEIFLTYIHRFDKKNKSFWKLVLGVSDEEYDRAIRENFREANKVWDY
;
A
#
# COMPACT_ATOMS: atom_id res chain seq x y z
N MET A 1 -1.55 -12.14 -19.34
CA MET A 1 -0.29 -11.92 -18.61
C MET A 1 -0.60 -10.87 -17.55
N LEU A 2 -0.42 -11.17 -16.26
CA LEU A 2 -0.68 -10.19 -15.20
C LEU A 2 0.40 -9.10 -15.30
N LYS A 3 -0.01 -7.83 -15.45
CA LYS A 3 0.86 -6.67 -15.76
C LYS A 3 2.06 -6.52 -14.80
N PHE A 4 1.92 -6.97 -13.55
CA PHE A 4 2.94 -6.86 -12.50
C PHE A 4 3.59 -8.19 -12.06
N ASN A 5 3.34 -9.28 -12.79
CA ASN A 5 4.00 -10.58 -12.60
C ASN A 5 5.17 -10.75 -13.59
N TRP A 6 6.04 -9.76 -13.65
CA TRP A 6 7.21 -9.72 -14.53
C TRP A 6 8.40 -10.56 -14.06
N ASP A 7 8.45 -10.92 -12.77
CA ASP A 7 9.53 -11.67 -12.12
C ASP A 7 9.11 -13.10 -11.73
N GLY A 8 7.93 -13.54 -12.17
CA GLY A 8 7.37 -14.84 -11.82
C GLY A 8 6.76 -14.92 -10.42
N VAL A 9 6.62 -13.79 -9.71
CA VAL A 9 5.94 -13.73 -8.42
C VAL A 9 4.47 -14.10 -8.57
N LYS A 10 4.04 -15.12 -7.81
CA LYS A 10 2.66 -15.61 -7.79
C LYS A 10 1.87 -15.15 -6.55
N SER A 11 2.43 -14.27 -5.74
CA SER A 11 1.73 -13.73 -4.58
C SER A 11 0.78 -12.63 -5.03
N ASP A 12 -0.50 -12.84 -4.80
CA ASP A 12 -1.54 -11.86 -5.12
C ASP A 12 -1.31 -10.54 -4.35
N THR A 13 -0.94 -10.61 -3.07
CA THR A 13 -0.60 -9.42 -2.27
C THR A 13 0.54 -8.59 -2.87
N GLU A 14 1.63 -9.23 -3.31
CA GLU A 14 2.75 -8.49 -3.90
C GLU A 14 2.36 -7.89 -5.26
N ILE A 15 1.51 -8.56 -6.03
CA ILE A 15 0.94 -8.02 -7.26
C ILE A 15 0.06 -6.80 -6.95
N THR A 16 -0.82 -6.88 -5.94
CA THR A 16 -1.69 -5.77 -5.53
C THR A 16 -0.88 -4.58 -5.02
N ILE A 17 0.16 -4.79 -4.21
CA ILE A 17 1.07 -3.71 -3.78
C ILE A 17 1.71 -3.03 -4.98
N ARG A 18 2.16 -3.79 -5.99
CA ARG A 18 2.75 -3.22 -7.21
C ARG A 18 1.73 -2.46 -8.04
N GLU A 19 0.50 -2.96 -8.13
CA GLU A 19 -0.62 -2.25 -8.76
C GLU A 19 -0.85 -0.90 -8.07
N MET A 20 -0.90 -0.88 -6.73
CA MET A 20 -1.06 0.36 -5.94
C MET A 20 0.11 1.34 -6.09
N LEU A 21 1.32 0.86 -6.39
CA LEU A 21 2.52 1.70 -6.54
C LEU A 21 2.70 2.25 -7.95
N TYR A 22 2.30 1.51 -8.97
CA TYR A 22 2.73 1.75 -10.35
C TYR A 22 1.62 1.76 -11.40
N ASP A 23 0.40 1.30 -11.07
CA ASP A 23 -0.71 1.35 -12.00
C ASP A 23 -1.55 2.63 -11.87
N ASP A 24 -2.51 2.81 -12.77
CA ASP A 24 -3.53 3.84 -12.64
C ASP A 24 -4.41 3.55 -11.42
N PRO A 25 -4.47 4.43 -10.40
CA PRO A 25 -5.28 4.18 -9.20
C PRO A 25 -6.75 3.93 -9.48
N ARG A 26 -7.30 4.46 -10.59
CA ARG A 26 -8.70 4.23 -10.99
C ARG A 26 -8.94 2.78 -11.36
N ASP A 27 -7.98 2.16 -12.04
CA ASP A 27 -8.06 0.75 -12.43
C ASP A 27 -7.88 -0.15 -11.20
N VAL A 28 -7.00 0.22 -10.27
CA VAL A 28 -6.80 -0.50 -9.00
C VAL A 28 -8.09 -0.50 -8.17
N LEU A 29 -8.70 0.68 -7.99
CA LEU A 29 -9.95 0.83 -7.23
C LEU A 29 -11.15 0.13 -7.89
N ALA A 30 -11.14 -0.03 -9.22
CA ALA A 30 -12.18 -0.75 -9.92
C ALA A 30 -12.02 -2.28 -9.83
N LYS A 31 -10.78 -2.75 -9.60
CA LYS A 31 -10.42 -4.17 -9.63
C LYS A 31 -10.51 -4.85 -8.27
N HIS A 32 -10.22 -4.13 -7.19
CA HIS A 32 -10.11 -4.66 -5.83
C HIS A 32 -11.15 -4.05 -4.90
N GLU A 33 -11.52 -4.78 -3.85
CA GLU A 33 -12.38 -4.20 -2.80
C GLU A 33 -11.59 -3.16 -1.99
N GLU A 34 -12.26 -2.07 -1.63
CA GLU A 34 -11.63 -0.96 -0.91
C GLU A 34 -11.03 -1.40 0.43
N GLU A 35 -11.74 -2.26 1.17
CA GLU A 35 -11.29 -2.77 2.47
C GLU A 35 -10.04 -3.65 2.34
N GLU A 36 -9.93 -4.44 1.26
CA GLU A 36 -8.73 -5.23 0.96
C GLU A 36 -7.53 -4.33 0.71
N LEU A 37 -7.71 -3.28 -0.11
CA LEU A 37 -6.66 -2.30 -0.37
C LEU A 37 -6.24 -1.56 0.90
N LYS A 38 -7.20 -1.25 1.78
CA LYS A 38 -6.95 -0.62 3.08
C LYS A 38 -6.11 -1.51 4.00
N GLU A 39 -6.46 -2.80 4.09
CA GLU A 39 -5.69 -3.76 4.89
C GLU A 39 -4.27 -3.93 4.36
N ILE A 40 -4.10 -4.05 3.04
CA ILE A 40 -2.79 -4.16 2.38
C ILE A 40 -1.98 -2.89 2.63
N PHE A 41 -2.58 -1.71 2.46
CA PHE A 41 -1.92 -0.44 2.69
C PHE A 41 -1.40 -0.29 4.12
N LEU A 42 -2.24 -0.58 5.13
CA LEU A 42 -1.86 -0.45 6.54
C LEU A 42 -0.78 -1.48 6.92
N THR A 43 -0.95 -2.74 6.51
CA THR A 43 0.00 -3.82 6.79
C THR A 43 1.38 -3.56 6.18
N TYR A 44 1.40 -3.08 4.93
CA TYR A 44 2.63 -2.89 4.15
C TYR A 44 3.01 -1.41 3.98
N ILE A 45 2.59 -0.55 4.91
CA ILE A 45 2.77 0.91 4.87
C ILE A 45 4.20 1.36 4.54
N HIS A 46 5.20 0.61 5.02
CA HIS A 46 6.63 0.83 4.79
C HIS A 46 7.09 0.70 3.33
N ARG A 47 6.27 0.10 2.46
CA ARG A 47 6.56 -0.05 1.02
C ARG A 47 6.18 1.20 0.23
N PHE A 48 5.37 2.08 0.81
CA PHE A 48 4.86 3.27 0.15
C PHE A 48 5.72 4.48 0.50
N ASP A 49 6.09 5.28 -0.50
CA ASP A 49 6.74 6.56 -0.27
C ASP A 49 5.77 7.58 0.33
N LYS A 50 6.26 8.75 0.75
CA LYS A 50 5.44 9.78 1.38
C LYS A 50 4.26 10.24 0.50
N LYS A 51 4.45 10.29 -0.83
CA LYS A 51 3.41 10.73 -1.78
C LYS A 51 2.31 9.68 -1.86
N ASN A 52 2.67 8.41 -2.02
CA ASN A 52 1.73 7.30 -2.08
C ASN A 52 1.02 7.09 -0.75
N LYS A 53 1.73 7.22 0.38
CA LYS A 53 1.11 7.20 1.73
C LYS A 53 0.01 8.23 1.85
N SER A 54 0.30 9.48 1.47
CA SER A 54 -0.67 10.57 1.54
C SER A 54 -1.87 10.33 0.62
N PHE A 55 -1.62 9.83 -0.60
CA PHE A 55 -2.65 9.51 -1.57
C PHE A 55 -3.57 8.38 -1.09
N TRP A 56 -3.00 7.21 -0.77
CA TRP A 56 -3.78 6.03 -0.39
C TRP A 56 -4.50 6.20 0.95
N LYS A 57 -3.90 6.93 1.91
CA LYS A 57 -4.60 7.30 3.14
C LYS A 57 -5.88 8.09 2.86
N LEU A 58 -5.80 9.09 1.97
CA LEU A 58 -6.95 9.92 1.60
C LEU A 58 -8.01 9.10 0.86
N VAL A 59 -7.59 8.34 -0.15
CA VAL A 59 -8.48 7.62 -1.06
C VAL A 59 -9.22 6.48 -0.36
N LEU A 60 -8.55 5.77 0.55
CA LEU A 60 -9.12 4.63 1.27
C LEU A 60 -9.79 5.02 2.60
N GLY A 61 -10.00 6.32 2.84
CA GLY A 61 -10.68 6.81 4.05
C GLY A 61 -10.00 6.37 5.36
N VAL A 62 -8.68 6.21 5.36
CA VAL A 62 -7.93 5.75 6.53
C VAL A 62 -7.85 6.87 7.56
N SER A 63 -8.33 6.59 8.77
CA SER A 63 -8.27 7.54 9.89
C SER A 63 -6.83 7.80 10.35
N ASP A 64 -6.60 8.94 10.98
CA ASP A 64 -5.30 9.27 11.58
C ASP A 64 -4.88 8.22 12.62
N GLU A 65 -5.84 7.70 13.41
CA GLU A 65 -5.58 6.68 14.43
C GLU A 65 -5.11 5.34 13.84
N GLU A 66 -5.75 4.87 12.78
CA GLU A 66 -5.35 3.64 12.06
C GLU A 66 -3.96 3.80 11.44
N TYR A 67 -3.71 4.95 10.82
CA TYR A 67 -2.44 5.26 10.17
C TYR A 67 -1.29 5.33 11.19
N ASP A 68 -1.50 6.04 12.31
CA ASP A 68 -0.49 6.19 13.36
C ASP A 68 -0.24 4.86 14.10
N ARG A 69 -1.26 4.01 14.23
CA ARG A 69 -1.07 2.64 14.72
C ARG A 69 -0.19 1.83 13.76
N ALA A 70 -0.50 1.83 12.46
CA ALA A 70 0.29 1.12 11.46
C ALA A 70 1.76 1.59 11.40
N ILE A 71 2.01 2.90 11.49
CA ILE A 71 3.37 3.45 11.56
C ILE A 71 4.12 2.98 12.81
N ARG A 72 3.47 3.03 13.99
CA ARG A 72 4.12 2.66 15.26
C ARG A 72 4.44 1.17 15.34
N GLU A 73 3.54 0.33 14.83
CA GLU A 73 3.71 -1.13 14.84
C GLU A 73 4.69 -1.60 13.76
N ASN A 74 4.91 -0.80 12.71
CA ASN A 74 5.88 -1.11 11.68
C ASN A 74 7.30 -0.71 12.08
N PHE A 75 8.17 -1.69 12.32
CA PHE A 75 9.56 -1.47 12.72
C PHE A 75 10.35 -0.52 11.80
N ARG A 76 10.13 -0.58 10.48
CA ARG A 76 10.86 0.24 9.50
C ARG A 76 10.46 1.70 9.59
N GLU A 77 9.18 1.96 9.80
CA GLU A 77 8.65 3.32 9.98
C GLU A 77 8.99 3.89 11.36
N ALA A 78 8.79 3.10 12.42
CA ALA A 78 8.96 3.55 13.80
C ALA A 78 10.40 3.99 14.11
N ASN A 79 11.40 3.32 13.54
CA ASN A 79 12.80 3.61 13.82
C ASN A 79 13.41 4.66 12.87
N LYS A 80 12.66 5.14 11.86
CA LYS A 80 13.13 6.11 10.83
C LYS A 80 14.53 5.79 10.28
N VAL A 81 14.90 4.51 10.25
CA VAL A 81 16.22 4.08 9.75
C VAL A 81 16.34 4.36 8.24
N TRP A 82 15.20 4.57 7.58
CA TRP A 82 15.08 4.85 6.17
C TRP A 82 14.15 6.06 5.98
N ASP A 83 14.72 7.22 5.66
CA ASP A 83 13.96 8.38 5.17
C ASP A 83 13.69 8.14 3.67
N TYR A 84 12.55 7.53 3.35
CA TYR A 84 12.01 7.44 1.98
C TYR A 84 11.07 8.61 1.67
#